data_AF-A0A1I5T013-F1
#
_entry.id   AF-A0A1I5T013-F1
#
_cell.length_a   1.000
_cell.length_b   1.000
_cell.length_c   1.000
_cell.angle_alpha   90.00
_cell.angle_beta   90.00
_cell.angle_gamma   90.00
#
_symmetry.space_group_name_H-M   'P 1'
#
loop_
_entity.id
_entity.type
_entity.pdbx_description
1 polymer ?
#
loop_
_entity_poly.entity_id
_entity_poly.type
_entity_poly.pdbx_seq_one_letter_code
_entity_poly.pdbx_strand_id
1 'polypeptide(L)' 'MAKKRFRFDPAGPVTGLFFLLLAALFLVDGLSDEDVLPATTLIPVVLIGLGLVGTVRVLTRSRRRDLR' A
#
# COMPACT_ATOMS: atom_id res chain seq x y z
N MET A 1 30.51 19.22 6.12
CA MET A 1 29.87 17.91 5.85
C MET A 1 28.36 18.06 5.93
N ALA A 2 27.64 17.96 4.82
CA ALA A 2 26.18 18.06 4.82
C ALA A 2 25.57 16.78 5.42
N LYS A 3 24.96 16.88 6.60
CA LYS A 3 24.28 15.78 7.30
C LYS A 3 23.07 15.36 6.43
N LYS A 4 23.21 14.26 5.68
CA LYS A 4 22.19 13.72 4.79
C LYS A 4 20.96 13.34 5.64
N ARG A 5 19.99 14.24 5.75
CA ARG A 5 18.70 13.97 6.43
C ARG A 5 17.96 12.91 5.60
N PHE A 6 18.06 11.65 6.00
CA PHE A 6 17.21 10.58 5.47
C PHE A 6 15.75 10.94 5.81
N ARG A 7 15.03 11.50 4.83
CA ARG A 7 13.59 11.69 4.92
C ARG A 7 12.95 10.34 4.61
N PHE A 8 12.69 9.57 5.65
CA PHE A 8 11.92 8.33 5.54
C PHE A 8 10.52 8.69 5.02
N ASP A 9 10.15 8.19 3.84
CA ASP A 9 8.82 8.39 3.25
C ASP A 9 8.03 7.09 3.39
N PRO A 10 7.23 6.93 4.46
CA PRO A 10 6.57 5.66 4.73
C PRO A 10 5.51 5.31 3.68
N ALA A 11 5.14 6.23 2.77
CA ALA A 11 4.24 5.92 1.67
C ALA A 11 4.82 4.88 0.70
N GLY A 12 6.14 4.90 0.46
CA GLY A 12 6.80 3.93 -0.43
C GLY A 12 6.69 2.49 0.12
N PRO A 13 7.17 2.23 1.34
CA PRO A 13 7.06 0.91 1.98
C PRO A 13 5.61 0.43 2.15
N VAL A 14 4.67 1.30 2.55
CA VAL A 14 3.27 0.93 2.73
C VAL A 14 2.62 0.53 1.40
N THR A 15 2.90 1.26 0.32
CA THR A 15 2.40 0.90 -1.01
C THR A 15 3.00 -0.43 -1.47
N GLY A 16 4.32 -0.60 -1.33
CA GLY A 16 5.00 -1.83 -1.74
C GLY A 16 4.48 -3.04 -0.99
N LEU A 17 4.29 -2.94 0.34
CA LEU A 17 3.75 -4.02 1.15
C LEU A 17 2.31 -4.38 0.77
N PHE A 18 1.46 -3.38 0.54
CA PHE A 18 0.08 -3.62 0.10
C PHE A 18 0.02 -4.39 -1.22
N PHE A 19 0.75 -3.94 -2.24
CA PHE A 19 0.78 -4.62 -3.53
C PHE A 19 1.47 -5.97 -3.48
N LEU A 20 2.49 -6.14 -2.63
CA LEU A 20 3.14 -7.43 -2.43
C LEU A 20 2.18 -8.46 -1.83
N LEU A 21 1.38 -8.07 -0.83
CA LEU A 21 0.36 -8.93 -0.24
C LEU A 21 -0.74 -9.27 -1.25
N LEU A 22 -1.22 -8.28 -2.01
CA LEU A 22 -2.19 -8.55 -3.08
C LEU A 22 -1.62 -9.51 -4.12
N ALA A 23 -0.38 -9.30 -4.58
CA ALA A 23 0.27 -10.19 -5.53
C ALA A 23 0.39 -11.62 -5.00
N ALA A 24 0.75 -11.78 -3.72
CA ALA A 24 0.79 -13.09 -3.08
C ALA A 24 -0.60 -13.75 -3.01
N LEU A 25 -1.64 -13.01 -2.65
CA LEU A 25 -3.02 -13.52 -2.62
C LEU A 25 -3.48 -13.97 -4.01
N PHE A 26 -3.29 -13.14 -5.04
CA PHE A 26 -3.62 -13.47 -6.42
C PHE A 26 -2.80 -14.65 -6.95
N LEU A 27 -1.54 -14.78 -6.53
CA LEU A 27 -0.68 -15.92 -6.90
C LEU A 27 -1.21 -17.21 -6.29
N VAL A 28 -1.60 -17.20 -5.02
CA VAL A 28 -2.18 -18.38 -4.34
C VAL A 28 -3.53 -18.75 -4.94
N ASP A 29 -4.37 -17.76 -5.21
CA ASP A 29 -5.69 -17.93 -5.82
C ASP A 29 -5.56 -18.55 -7.23
N GLY A 30 -4.66 -18.02 -8.08
CA GLY A 30 -4.44 -18.57 -9.42
C GLY A 30 -3.71 -19.92 -9.48
N LEU A 31 -3.04 -20.34 -8.40
CA LEU A 31 -2.42 -21.67 -8.29
C LEU A 31 -3.37 -22.72 -7.70
N SER A 32 -4.48 -22.29 -7.10
CA SER A 32 -5.47 -23.16 -6.49
C SER A 32 -6.58 -23.44 -7.50
N ASP A 33 -7.06 -24.68 -7.58
CA ASP A 33 -8.26 -25.04 -8.37
C ASP A 33 -9.57 -24.63 -7.66
N GLU A 34 -9.47 -24.06 -6.46
CA GLU A 34 -10.58 -23.54 -5.66
C GLU A 34 -10.44 -22.02 -5.52
N ASP A 35 -11.57 -21.30 -5.61
CA ASP A 35 -11.63 -19.86 -5.32
C ASP A 35 -11.24 -19.62 -3.85
N VAL A 36 -10.01 -19.16 -3.61
CA VAL A 36 -9.47 -18.95 -2.25
C VAL A 36 -10.16 -17.75 -1.61
N LEU A 37 -10.48 -16.72 -2.41
CA LEU A 37 -11.23 -15.55 -1.96
C LEU A 37 -12.30 -15.14 -2.98
N PRO A 38 -13.59 -15.15 -2.61
CA PRO A 38 -14.63 -14.70 -3.52
C PRO A 38 -14.45 -13.21 -3.86
N ALA A 39 -14.74 -12.85 -5.12
CA ALA A 39 -14.60 -11.48 -5.63
C ALA A 39 -15.37 -10.44 -4.79
N THR A 40 -16.49 -10.84 -4.18
CA THR A 40 -17.29 -10.02 -3.26
C THR A 40 -16.53 -9.60 -2.00
N THR A 41 -15.51 -10.36 -1.59
CA THR A 41 -14.59 -10.02 -0.50
C THR A 41 -13.34 -9.31 -1.02
N LEU A 42 -12.84 -9.71 -2.19
CA LEU A 42 -11.60 -9.19 -2.77
C LEU A 42 -11.72 -7.71 -3.17
N ILE A 43 -12.84 -7.33 -3.78
CA ILE A 43 -13.13 -5.95 -4.20
C ILE A 43 -13.06 -4.96 -3.02
N PRO A 44 -13.82 -5.15 -1.91
CA PRO A 44 -13.76 -4.21 -0.80
C PRO A 44 -12.39 -4.18 -0.12
N VAL A 45 -11.67 -5.31 -0.02
CA VAL A 45 -10.30 -5.35 0.52
C VAL A 45 -9.36 -4.47 -0.30
N VAL A 46 -9.40 -4.57 -1.63
CA VAL A 46 -8.59 -3.75 -2.53
C VAL A 46 -8.95 -2.27 -2.36
N LEU A 47 -10.23 -1.92 -2.32
CA LEU A 47 -10.68 -0.54 -2.16
C LEU A 47 -10.23 0.07 -0.83
N ILE A 48 -10.36 -0.66 0.28
CA ILE A 48 -9.89 -0.24 1.60
C ILE A 48 -8.38 -0.04 1.59
N GLY A 49 -7.63 -0.97 1.01
CA GLY A 49 -6.18 -0.87 0.92
C GLY A 49 -5.69 0.28 0.04
N LEU A 50 -6.34 0.53 -1.10
CA LEU A 50 -6.08 1.70 -1.94
C LEU A 50 -6.39 3.02 -1.21
N GLY A 51 -7.49 3.05 -0.45
CA GLY A 51 -7.84 4.17 0.43
C GLY A 51 -6.76 4.43 1.47
N LEU A 52 -6.31 3.39 2.17
CA LEU A 52 -5.25 3.49 3.19
C LEU A 52 -3.93 3.99 2.59
N VAL A 53 -3.49 3.42 1.47
CA VAL A 53 -2.28 3.85 0.75
C VAL A 53 -2.40 5.32 0.34
N GLY A 54 -3.56 5.71 -0.20
CA GLY A 54 -3.87 7.09 -0.54
C GLY A 54 -3.76 8.04 0.66
N THR A 55 -4.37 7.68 1.78
CA THR A 55 -4.32 8.45 3.03
C THR A 55 -2.90 8.59 3.55
N VAL A 56 -2.13 7.49 3.62
CA VAL A 56 -0.72 7.54 4.05
C VAL A 56 0.09 8.46 3.14
N ARG A 57 -0.10 8.36 1.82
CA ARG A 57 0.59 9.21 0.85
C ARG A 57 0.21 10.69 0.99
N VAL A 58 -1.06 10.99 1.28
CA VAL A 58 -1.51 12.36 1.54
C VAL A 58 -0.91 12.88 2.83
N LEU A 59 -0.91 12.10 3.91
CA LEU A 59 -0.34 12.49 5.21
C LEU A 59 1.17 12.71 5.12
N THR A 60 1.91 11.83 4.42
CA THR A 60 3.36 12.00 4.23
C THR A 60 3.70 13.17 3.30
N ARG A 61 2.85 13.45 2.30
CA ARG A 61 3.01 14.59 1.39
C ARG A 61 2.63 15.92 2.05
N SER A 62 1.59 15.94 2.89
CA SER A 62 1.12 17.12 3.64
C SER A 62 2.17 17.61 4.62
N ARG A 63 2.88 16.70 5.29
CA ARG A 63 3.98 17.01 6.22
C ARG A 63 5.18 17.75 5.58
N ARG A 64 5.21 17.91 4.25
CA ARG A 64 6.22 18.70 3.53
C ARG A 64 5.79 20.15 3.24
N ARG A 65 4.55 20.56 3.54
CA ARG A 65 4.05 21.92 3.27
C ARG A 65 4.04 22.87 4.48
N ASP A 66 4.07 22.38 5.72
CA ASP A 66 4.03 23.22 6.94
C ASP A 66 5.35 23.93 7.33
N LEU A 67 6.27 24.15 6.39
CA LEU A 67 7.54 24.85 6.67
C LEU A 67 7.92 25.90 5.61
N ARG A 68 6.93 26.49 4.94
CA ARG A 68 7.16 27.68 4.11
C ARG A 68 6.28 28.83 4.56
#